data_AF-A0A423XFM8-F1
#
_entry.id   AF-A0A423XFM8-F1
#
_cell.length_a   1.000
_cell.length_b   1.000
_cell.length_c   1.000
_cell.angle_alpha   90.00
_cell.angle_beta   90.00
_cell.angle_gamma   90.00
#
_symmetry.space_group_name_H-M   'P 1'
#
loop_
_entity.id
_entity.type
_entity.pdbx_description
1 polymer ?
#
loop_
_entity_poly.entity_id
_entity_poly.type
_entity_poly.pdbx_seq_one_letter_code
_entity_poly.pdbx_strand_id
1 'polypeptide(L)'
;MASSTPDWQLKLQTDGYVVLPNRIPLEDAAEFREEALRWLEKFPHGFKRDDRSTWTGGLYNRYAIGHEAFVWKIRSQPKIIEAFAQIWGTDDLIASFDGINVTLPVNEETGRTDIEPNEAWPHMDQNPRKYDRFELYQGIANLAPNGPDDGGLCVLKGSHLLHKEHFTSIGGFRPEQDTGEKENGYKFTAEDAAWYKDQGCEEIKITAGEGDLIIWDSRLVHWNSSPVGKQIRFATYVCYCPRSLASEEDLARKLEIFKARKSTTHWPSPSNKMLFQQTVPTTSSRFPVDRTIHQILPTEPVRLLSQKRRRPFSGLWVSERDEDKGYYNLCRIQKALGID
;
A
#
# COMPACT_ATOMS: atom_id res chain seq x y z
N MET A 1 -13.64 26.18 15.86
CA MET A 1 -14.01 24.91 16.54
C MET A 1 -12.90 23.93 16.25
N ALA A 2 -12.21 23.42 17.28
CA ALA A 2 -11.17 22.41 17.09
C ALA A 2 -11.84 21.17 16.48
N SER A 3 -11.44 20.80 15.27
CA SER A 3 -11.87 19.54 14.66
C SER A 3 -11.37 18.41 15.53
N SER A 4 -12.27 17.70 16.21
CA SER A 4 -11.90 16.49 16.96
C SER A 4 -11.33 15.47 15.98
N THR A 5 -10.11 15.00 16.23
CA THR A 5 -9.50 13.88 15.48
C THR A 5 -10.48 12.70 15.44
N PRO A 6 -10.82 12.15 14.27
CA PRO A 6 -11.69 11.00 14.17
C PRO A 6 -11.18 9.81 14.99
N ASP A 7 -12.08 9.04 15.62
CA ASP A 7 -11.74 7.91 16.49
C ASP A 7 -10.78 6.90 15.84
N TRP A 8 -10.90 6.68 14.53
CA TRP A 8 -10.05 5.76 13.79
C TRP A 8 -8.61 6.27 13.65
N GLN A 9 -8.41 7.58 13.54
CA GLN A 9 -7.07 8.19 13.51
C GLN A 9 -6.43 8.13 14.90
N LEU A 10 -7.23 8.27 15.96
CA LEU A 10 -6.75 8.07 17.32
C LEU A 10 -6.29 6.61 17.51
N LYS A 11 -7.05 5.62 17.05
CA LYS A 11 -6.62 4.21 17.04
C LYS A 11 -5.32 4.00 16.27
N LEU A 12 -5.19 4.60 15.09
CA LEU A 12 -3.95 4.54 14.31
C LEU A 12 -2.75 5.12 15.10
N GLN A 13 -2.96 6.20 15.86
CA GLN A 13 -1.93 6.80 16.69
C GLN A 13 -1.56 5.94 17.92
N THR A 14 -2.55 5.34 18.60
CA THR A 14 -2.32 4.57 19.83
C THR A 14 -1.88 3.14 19.56
N ASP A 15 -2.51 2.47 18.59
CA ASP A 15 -2.32 1.05 18.32
C ASP A 15 -1.28 0.83 17.21
N GLY A 16 -1.04 1.85 16.40
CA GLY A 16 -0.10 1.83 15.27
C GLY A 16 -0.71 1.31 13.98
N TYR A 17 -1.94 0.80 14.02
CA TYR A 17 -2.67 0.33 12.85
C TYR A 17 -4.18 0.60 12.97
N VAL A 18 -4.89 0.50 11.85
CA VAL A 18 -6.35 0.56 11.79
C VAL A 18 -6.87 -0.26 10.62
N VAL A 19 -8.07 -0.83 10.78
CA VAL A 19 -8.85 -1.44 9.70
C VAL A 19 -10.07 -0.57 9.45
N LEU A 20 -10.17 -0.04 8.22
CA LEU A 20 -11.26 0.82 7.79
C LEU A 20 -12.22 0.03 6.90
N PRO A 21 -13.48 -0.14 7.32
CA PRO A 21 -14.38 -1.04 6.62
C PRO A 21 -14.90 -0.47 5.30
N ASN A 22 -15.21 -1.32 4.32
CA ASN A 22 -15.96 -0.96 3.11
C ASN A 22 -15.38 0.23 2.32
N ARG A 23 -14.06 0.22 2.10
CA ARG A 23 -13.33 1.23 1.31
C ARG A 23 -13.29 0.90 -0.18
N ILE A 24 -13.54 -0.35 -0.53
CA ILE A 24 -13.68 -0.84 -1.90
C ILE A 24 -15.06 -1.49 -2.00
N PRO A 25 -15.88 -1.16 -3.01
CA PRO A 25 -17.11 -1.88 -3.28
C PRO A 25 -16.87 -3.38 -3.48
N LEU A 26 -17.82 -4.23 -3.07
CA LEU A 26 -17.64 -5.68 -3.13
C LEU A 26 -17.60 -6.18 -4.58
N GLU A 27 -18.36 -5.54 -5.46
CA GLU A 27 -18.33 -5.78 -6.90
C GLU A 27 -16.95 -5.50 -7.50
N ASP A 28 -16.32 -4.38 -7.11
CA ASP A 28 -14.97 -4.02 -7.55
C ASP A 28 -13.96 -5.01 -6.99
N ALA A 29 -14.06 -5.36 -5.70
CA ALA A 29 -13.18 -6.36 -5.09
C ALA A 29 -13.24 -7.70 -5.83
N ALA A 30 -14.45 -8.15 -6.22
CA ALA A 30 -14.65 -9.36 -7.00
C ALA A 30 -14.05 -9.27 -8.41
N GLU A 31 -14.23 -8.14 -9.11
CA GLU A 31 -13.60 -7.88 -10.41
C GLU A 31 -12.06 -7.95 -10.29
N PHE A 32 -11.49 -7.31 -9.27
CA PHE A 32 -10.04 -7.29 -9.07
C PHE A 32 -9.46 -8.67 -8.76
N ARG A 33 -10.16 -9.51 -8.00
CA ARG A 33 -9.75 -10.92 -7.80
C ARG A 33 -9.72 -11.68 -9.11
N GLU A 34 -10.75 -11.50 -9.94
CA GLU A 34 -10.83 -12.14 -11.25
C GLU A 34 -9.71 -11.66 -12.18
N GLU A 35 -9.44 -10.34 -12.23
CA GLU A 35 -8.35 -9.76 -13.02
C GLU A 35 -6.97 -10.26 -12.56
N ALA A 36 -6.76 -10.41 -11.25
CA ALA A 36 -5.53 -10.96 -10.69
C ALA A 36 -5.31 -12.45 -11.06
N LEU A 37 -6.35 -13.29 -10.95
CA LEU A 37 -6.26 -14.69 -11.35
C LEU A 37 -6.03 -14.84 -12.86
N ARG A 38 -6.74 -14.05 -13.69
CA ARG A 38 -6.50 -14.02 -15.15
C ARG A 38 -5.09 -13.57 -15.48
N TRP A 39 -4.54 -12.62 -14.72
CA TRP A 39 -3.16 -12.18 -14.90
C TRP A 39 -2.17 -13.32 -14.62
N LEU A 40 -2.37 -14.11 -13.55
CA LEU A 40 -1.55 -15.28 -13.25
C LEU A 40 -1.64 -16.37 -14.35
N GLU A 41 -2.84 -16.62 -14.87
CA GLU A 41 -3.08 -17.64 -15.91
C GLU A 41 -2.47 -17.28 -17.27
N LYS A 42 -2.13 -16.01 -17.52
CA LYS A 42 -1.43 -15.59 -18.75
C LYS A 42 0.02 -16.05 -18.81
N PHE A 43 0.63 -16.40 -17.67
CA PHE A 43 2.03 -16.80 -17.65
C PHE A 43 2.20 -18.25 -18.10
N PRO A 44 3.25 -18.57 -18.88
CA PRO A 44 3.54 -19.93 -19.34
C PRO A 44 4.18 -20.80 -18.23
N HIS A 45 3.74 -20.62 -16.98
CA HIS A 45 4.23 -21.33 -15.80
C HIS A 45 3.24 -22.39 -15.28
N GLY A 46 2.09 -22.54 -15.97
CA GLY A 46 1.16 -23.64 -15.73
C GLY A 46 0.17 -23.42 -14.58
N PHE A 47 0.12 -22.23 -13.98
CA PHE A 47 -0.89 -21.89 -12.97
C PHE A 47 -2.30 -22.04 -13.56
N LYS A 48 -3.15 -22.79 -12.85
CA LYS A 48 -4.58 -22.95 -13.13
C LYS A 48 -5.35 -22.81 -11.82
N ARG A 49 -6.26 -21.85 -11.76
CA ARG A 49 -7.00 -21.57 -10.51
C ARG A 49 -7.78 -22.79 -9.99
N ASP A 50 -8.31 -23.60 -10.90
CA ASP A 50 -9.17 -24.76 -10.57
C ASP A 50 -8.39 -26.06 -10.38
N ASP A 51 -7.05 -26.04 -10.48
CA ASP A 51 -6.19 -27.21 -10.31
C ASP A 51 -5.15 -26.94 -9.22
N ARG A 52 -5.45 -27.42 -8.00
CA ARG A 52 -4.59 -27.25 -6.83
C ARG A 52 -3.19 -27.84 -6.99
N SER A 53 -2.99 -28.81 -7.88
CA SER A 53 -1.66 -29.36 -8.15
C SER A 53 -0.73 -28.36 -8.84
N THR A 54 -1.27 -27.27 -9.37
CA THR A 54 -0.51 -26.18 -10.02
C THR A 54 -0.25 -24.98 -9.09
N TRP A 55 -0.79 -25.01 -7.87
CA TRP A 55 -0.78 -23.88 -6.96
C TRP A 55 0.62 -23.61 -6.41
N THR A 56 1.23 -22.50 -6.83
CA THR A 56 2.51 -21.99 -6.36
C THR A 56 2.49 -20.45 -6.32
N GLY A 57 3.43 -19.84 -5.59
CA GLY A 57 3.57 -18.38 -5.50
C GLY A 57 2.73 -17.68 -4.42
N GLY A 58 2.80 -16.34 -4.40
CA GLY A 58 2.05 -15.55 -3.42
C GLY A 58 2.24 -14.05 -3.51
N LEU A 59 3.45 -13.54 -3.25
CA LEU A 59 3.76 -12.11 -3.40
C LEU A 59 4.26 -11.84 -4.83
N TYR A 60 3.62 -10.88 -5.51
CA TYR A 60 3.96 -10.49 -6.88
C TYR A 60 4.28 -8.99 -6.93
N ASN A 61 5.54 -8.66 -7.19
CA ASN A 61 6.04 -7.29 -7.34
C ASN A 61 6.86 -7.06 -8.63
N ARG A 62 6.92 -8.10 -9.50
CA ARG A 62 7.62 -8.09 -10.79
C ARG A 62 6.64 -8.00 -11.96
N TYR A 63 7.16 -8.07 -13.18
CA TYR A 63 6.37 -8.07 -14.43
C TYR A 63 5.43 -6.87 -14.57
N ALA A 64 5.85 -5.71 -14.04
CA ALA A 64 5.07 -4.47 -14.05
C ALA A 64 3.67 -4.58 -13.41
N ILE A 65 3.44 -5.55 -12.52
CA ILE A 65 2.14 -5.79 -11.89
C ILE A 65 1.59 -4.54 -11.18
N GLY A 66 2.45 -3.75 -10.54
CA GLY A 66 2.07 -2.48 -9.90
C GLY A 66 1.47 -1.45 -10.86
N HIS A 67 1.66 -1.65 -12.17
CA HIS A 67 1.13 -0.84 -13.27
C HIS A 67 0.05 -1.52 -14.09
N GLU A 68 -0.43 -2.70 -13.73
CA GLU A 68 -1.57 -3.29 -14.43
C GLU A 68 -2.84 -2.44 -14.21
N ALA A 69 -3.72 -2.45 -15.21
CA ALA A 69 -4.97 -1.71 -15.23
C ALA A 69 -5.76 -1.83 -13.93
N PHE A 70 -5.96 -3.06 -13.46
CA PHE A 70 -6.72 -3.36 -12.26
C PHE A 70 -6.05 -2.84 -10.99
N VAL A 71 -4.72 -2.87 -10.92
CA VAL A 71 -3.96 -2.31 -9.79
C VAL A 71 -4.10 -0.79 -9.73
N TRP A 72 -4.15 -0.12 -10.89
CA TRP A 72 -4.47 1.31 -10.97
C TRP A 72 -5.91 1.61 -10.58
N LYS A 73 -6.89 0.78 -10.96
CA LYS A 73 -8.28 0.92 -10.51
C LYS A 73 -8.37 0.81 -8.98
N ILE A 74 -7.71 -0.17 -8.36
CA ILE A 74 -7.63 -0.31 -6.90
C ILE A 74 -7.02 0.94 -6.25
N ARG A 75 -5.87 1.39 -6.76
CA ARG A 75 -5.18 2.59 -6.26
C ARG A 75 -6.01 3.87 -6.46
N SER A 76 -6.94 3.87 -7.40
CA SER A 76 -7.80 5.03 -7.70
C SER A 76 -9.12 4.99 -6.93
N GLN A 77 -9.33 4.01 -6.04
CA GLN A 77 -10.56 3.89 -5.25
C GLN A 77 -10.77 5.14 -4.38
N PRO A 78 -11.90 5.88 -4.54
CA PRO A 78 -12.09 7.18 -3.90
C PRO A 78 -11.95 7.13 -2.38
N LYS A 79 -12.51 6.10 -1.72
CA LYS A 79 -12.46 5.99 -0.26
C LYS A 79 -11.09 5.59 0.28
N ILE A 80 -10.23 4.97 -0.54
CA ILE A 80 -8.83 4.73 -0.17
C ILE A 80 -8.09 6.07 -0.18
N ILE A 81 -8.19 6.83 -1.28
CA ILE A 81 -7.56 8.15 -1.41
C ILE A 81 -8.06 9.08 -0.29
N GLU A 82 -9.36 9.08 -0.01
CA GLU A 82 -9.97 9.87 1.06
C GLU A 82 -9.34 9.55 2.43
N ALA A 83 -9.13 8.27 2.76
CA ALA A 83 -8.53 7.88 4.04
C ALA A 83 -7.11 8.43 4.19
N PHE A 84 -6.28 8.32 3.15
CA PHE A 84 -4.93 8.89 3.16
C PHE A 84 -4.94 10.43 3.15
N ALA A 85 -5.88 11.06 2.45
CA ALA A 85 -6.02 12.50 2.44
C ALA A 85 -6.40 13.05 3.82
N GLN A 86 -7.26 12.34 4.56
CA GLN A 86 -7.60 12.67 5.94
C GLN A 86 -6.39 12.52 6.88
N ILE A 87 -5.58 11.48 6.72
CA ILE A 87 -4.36 11.27 7.52
C ILE A 87 -3.36 12.40 7.31
N TRP A 88 -3.17 12.79 6.05
CA TRP A 88 -2.15 13.76 5.68
C TRP A 88 -2.63 15.22 5.69
N GLY A 89 -3.94 15.45 5.82
CA GLY A 89 -4.54 16.78 5.80
C GLY A 89 -4.47 17.46 4.42
N THR A 90 -4.29 16.70 3.34
CA THR A 90 -4.19 17.21 1.97
C THR A 90 -4.69 16.17 0.97
N ASP A 91 -5.29 16.62 -0.13
CA ASP A 91 -5.67 15.78 -1.27
C ASP A 91 -4.55 15.66 -2.33
N ASP A 92 -3.53 16.52 -2.28
CA ASP A 92 -2.35 16.49 -3.15
C ASP A 92 -1.40 15.37 -2.72
N LEU A 93 -1.75 14.15 -3.14
CA LEU A 93 -1.08 12.91 -2.79
C LEU A 93 -0.37 12.30 -4.00
N ILE A 94 0.77 11.66 -3.73
CA ILE A 94 1.45 10.75 -4.64
C ILE A 94 1.38 9.33 -4.09
N ALA A 95 1.27 8.34 -4.97
CA ALA A 95 1.07 6.94 -4.60
C ALA A 95 2.29 6.06 -4.86
N SER A 96 2.49 5.00 -4.10
CA SER A 96 3.49 3.96 -4.38
C SER A 96 3.11 3.09 -5.59
N PHE A 97 4.10 2.52 -6.26
CA PHE A 97 3.94 1.55 -7.36
C PHE A 97 4.28 0.14 -6.89
N ASP A 98 3.69 -0.25 -5.78
CA ASP A 98 3.91 -1.56 -5.14
C ASP A 98 3.09 -2.68 -5.83
N GLY A 99 3.33 -3.92 -5.40
CA GLY A 99 2.75 -5.12 -5.96
C GLY A 99 1.43 -5.58 -5.35
N ILE A 100 1.09 -6.83 -5.63
CA ILE A 100 -0.08 -7.52 -5.12
C ILE A 100 0.33 -8.79 -4.38
N ASN A 101 -0.57 -9.31 -3.55
CA ASN A 101 -0.44 -10.58 -2.87
C ASN A 101 -1.64 -11.46 -3.28
N VAL A 102 -1.35 -12.56 -3.97
CA VAL A 102 -2.27 -13.63 -4.33
C VAL A 102 -1.73 -14.94 -3.74
N THR A 103 -1.64 -15.03 -2.42
CA THR A 103 -1.10 -16.23 -1.76
C THR A 103 -2.17 -17.30 -1.63
N LEU A 104 -1.88 -18.46 -2.25
CA LEU A 104 -2.70 -19.66 -2.17
C LEU A 104 -2.50 -20.36 -0.82
N PRO A 105 -3.53 -20.94 -0.20
CA PRO A 105 -3.38 -21.57 1.10
C PRO A 105 -2.38 -22.74 1.09
N VAL A 106 -1.60 -22.81 2.17
CA VAL A 106 -0.57 -23.84 2.41
C VAL A 106 -1.07 -24.72 3.55
N ASN A 107 -1.73 -25.82 3.18
CA ASN A 107 -2.18 -26.84 4.13
C ASN A 107 -2.39 -28.19 3.42
N GLU A 108 -2.67 -29.23 4.20
CA GLU A 108 -2.89 -30.59 3.70
C GLU A 108 -4.08 -30.69 2.72
N GLU A 109 -5.15 -29.90 2.92
CA GLU A 109 -6.32 -29.93 2.03
C GLU A 109 -6.01 -29.34 0.63
N THR A 110 -5.11 -28.36 0.54
CA THR A 110 -4.67 -27.82 -0.74
C THR A 110 -3.60 -28.69 -1.40
N GLY A 111 -2.89 -29.51 -0.62
CA GLY A 111 -1.79 -30.34 -1.10
C GLY A 111 -0.57 -29.52 -1.55
N ARG A 112 -0.50 -28.24 -1.16
CA ARG A 112 0.54 -27.30 -1.55
C ARG A 112 1.80 -27.51 -0.70
N THR A 113 2.92 -27.81 -1.35
CA THR A 113 4.18 -28.21 -0.68
C THR A 113 5.43 -27.46 -1.18
N ASP A 114 5.26 -26.44 -2.03
CA ASP A 114 6.38 -25.63 -2.54
C ASP A 114 7.02 -24.73 -1.48
N ILE A 115 6.27 -24.42 -0.41
CA ILE A 115 6.69 -23.58 0.71
C ILE A 115 6.15 -24.13 2.02
N GLU A 116 6.87 -23.90 3.11
CA GLU A 116 6.38 -24.10 4.46
C GLU A 116 5.65 -22.83 4.97
N PRO A 117 4.64 -22.96 5.85
CA PRO A 117 4.11 -21.82 6.59
C PRO A 117 5.23 -21.10 7.33
N ASN A 118 5.26 -19.77 7.23
CA ASN A 118 6.36 -19.01 7.80
C ASN A 118 6.20 -18.80 9.30
N GLU A 119 7.33 -18.78 10.01
CA GLU A 119 7.40 -18.33 11.40
C GLU A 119 7.37 -16.79 11.49
N ALA A 120 7.21 -16.25 12.69
CA ALA A 120 7.28 -14.80 12.92
C ALA A 120 8.68 -14.25 12.58
N TRP A 121 8.73 -13.18 11.79
CA TRP A 121 9.96 -12.49 11.41
C TRP A 121 9.79 -10.97 11.62
N PRO A 122 9.82 -10.52 12.88
CA PRO A 122 9.45 -9.16 13.22
C PRO A 122 10.41 -8.16 12.56
N HIS A 123 9.86 -7.17 11.86
CA HIS A 123 10.61 -6.09 11.24
C HIS A 123 9.81 -4.79 11.28
N MET A 124 10.48 -3.68 11.01
CA MET A 124 9.82 -2.42 10.63
C MET A 124 10.32 -2.00 9.25
N ASP A 125 9.52 -1.20 8.55
CA ASP A 125 9.86 -0.70 7.22
C ASP A 125 10.17 0.81 7.23
N GLN A 126 10.99 1.20 8.20
CA GLN A 126 11.54 2.54 8.35
C GLN A 126 13.02 2.46 8.67
N ASN A 127 13.78 3.47 8.23
CA ASN A 127 15.21 3.53 8.50
C ASN A 127 15.45 3.58 10.03
N PRO A 128 16.24 2.65 10.60
CA PRO A 128 16.53 2.62 12.04
C PRO A 128 17.33 3.84 12.51
N ARG A 129 17.91 4.65 11.63
CA ARG A 129 18.54 5.93 12.02
C ARG A 129 17.52 7.04 12.34
N LYS A 130 16.24 6.77 12.09
CA LYS A 130 15.13 7.72 12.23
C LYS A 130 13.96 7.12 13.00
N TYR A 131 14.24 6.16 13.88
CA TYR A 131 13.22 5.45 14.67
C TYR A 131 12.37 6.39 15.55
N ASP A 132 12.87 7.58 15.84
CA ASP A 132 12.33 8.56 16.77
C ASP A 132 11.22 9.43 16.19
N ARG A 133 10.94 9.32 14.88
CA ARG A 133 9.91 10.10 14.19
C ARG A 133 9.12 9.25 13.22
N PHE A 134 7.87 9.63 13.01
CA PHE A 134 7.04 9.08 11.96
C PHE A 134 7.51 9.56 10.57
N GLU A 135 7.56 8.66 9.58
CA GLU A 135 7.83 9.03 8.18
C GLU A 135 6.69 8.67 7.22
N LEU A 136 6.01 7.54 7.42
CA LEU A 136 5.02 7.06 6.46
C LEU A 136 3.98 6.11 7.09
N TYR A 137 2.79 6.09 6.52
CA TYR A 137 1.81 5.03 6.75
C TYR A 137 1.79 4.08 5.56
N GLN A 138 1.88 2.78 5.80
CA GLN A 138 1.66 1.75 4.80
C GLN A 138 0.18 1.37 4.71
N GLY A 139 -0.22 0.67 3.65
CA GLY A 139 -1.59 0.20 3.51
C GLY A 139 -1.77 -1.04 2.65
N ILE A 140 -2.83 -1.78 2.95
CA ILE A 140 -3.30 -2.94 2.21
C ILE A 140 -4.77 -2.74 1.85
N ALA A 141 -5.06 -2.71 0.56
CA ALA A 141 -6.39 -2.94 0.02
C ALA A 141 -6.69 -4.44 0.14
N ASN A 142 -7.61 -4.82 1.04
CA ASN A 142 -7.98 -6.22 1.26
C ASN A 142 -9.14 -6.61 0.34
N LEU A 143 -8.92 -7.60 -0.52
CA LEU A 143 -9.83 -7.91 -1.63
C LEU A 143 -10.59 -9.22 -1.44
N ALA A 144 -10.43 -9.92 -0.32
CA ALA A 144 -11.15 -11.15 0.03
C ALA A 144 -11.34 -11.22 1.54
N PRO A 145 -12.28 -12.02 2.08
CA PRO A 145 -12.34 -12.27 3.51
C PRO A 145 -10.97 -12.71 4.06
N ASN A 146 -10.51 -12.08 5.13
CA ASN A 146 -9.23 -12.37 5.76
C ASN A 146 -9.42 -12.60 7.26
N GLY A 147 -9.67 -13.86 7.63
CA GLY A 147 -9.78 -14.32 9.00
C GLY A 147 -8.43 -14.65 9.66
N PRO A 148 -8.47 -15.26 10.86
CA PRO A 148 -7.27 -15.60 11.63
C PRO A 148 -6.28 -16.50 10.88
N ASP A 149 -6.79 -17.43 10.06
CA ASP A 149 -5.98 -18.45 9.38
C ASP A 149 -5.68 -18.11 7.91
N ASP A 150 -6.20 -17.00 7.38
CA ASP A 150 -6.11 -16.65 5.96
C ASP A 150 -4.83 -15.85 5.62
N GLY A 151 -3.83 -15.92 6.50
CA GLY A 151 -2.55 -15.24 6.35
C GLY A 151 -2.67 -13.71 6.39
N GLY A 152 -1.60 -13.01 6.05
CA GLY A 152 -1.59 -11.53 5.99
C GLY A 152 -0.90 -10.88 7.18
N LEU A 153 -1.25 -9.63 7.47
CA LEU A 153 -0.46 -8.79 8.37
C LEU A 153 -0.61 -9.22 9.84
N CYS A 154 0.52 -9.42 10.51
CA CYS A 154 0.66 -9.55 11.96
C CYS A 154 1.44 -8.34 12.49
N VAL A 155 1.09 -7.83 13.66
CA VAL A 155 1.72 -6.65 14.26
C VAL A 155 1.96 -6.85 15.76
N LEU A 156 2.94 -6.14 16.31
CA LEU A 156 3.01 -5.87 17.76
C LEU A 156 2.37 -4.51 18.01
N LYS A 157 1.09 -4.53 18.40
CA LYS A 157 0.30 -3.33 18.67
C LYS A 157 1.03 -2.41 19.66
N GLY A 158 1.14 -1.12 19.31
CA GLY A 158 1.76 -0.09 20.14
C GLY A 158 3.29 -0.03 20.07
N SER A 159 3.97 -0.95 19.38
CA SER A 159 5.44 -0.99 19.37
C SER A 159 6.08 0.25 18.75
N HIS A 160 5.38 0.93 17.82
CA HIS A 160 5.82 2.16 17.16
C HIS A 160 6.07 3.31 18.14
N LEU A 161 5.50 3.25 19.35
CA LEU A 161 5.68 4.23 20.42
C LEU A 161 6.92 3.97 21.27
N LEU A 162 7.48 2.75 21.23
CA LEU A 162 8.52 2.30 22.15
C LEU A 162 9.92 2.22 21.54
N HIS A 163 10.08 2.48 20.25
CA HIS A 163 11.38 2.34 19.59
C HIS A 163 12.50 3.17 20.22
N LYS A 164 12.20 4.39 20.66
CA LYS A 164 13.22 5.24 21.31
C LYS A 164 13.74 4.58 22.58
N GLU A 165 12.86 4.01 23.39
CA GLU A 165 13.23 3.33 24.63
C GLU A 165 13.98 2.04 24.32
N HIS A 166 13.43 1.20 23.44
CA HIS A 166 14.06 -0.05 23.00
C HIS A 166 15.48 0.17 22.46
N PHE A 167 15.63 1.01 21.43
CA PHE A 167 16.96 1.25 20.86
C PHE A 167 17.91 1.89 21.86
N THR A 168 17.42 2.70 22.81
CA THR A 168 18.29 3.20 23.89
C THR A 168 18.75 2.07 24.81
N SER A 169 17.87 1.13 25.19
CA SER A 169 18.21 0.04 26.11
C SER A 169 19.24 -0.94 25.55
N ILE A 170 19.31 -1.07 24.22
CA ILE A 170 20.31 -1.90 23.53
C ILE A 170 21.51 -1.11 22.97
N GLY A 171 21.64 0.18 23.30
CA GLY A 171 22.79 1.01 22.91
C GLY A 171 22.79 1.53 21.47
N GLY A 172 21.62 1.53 20.82
CA GLY A 172 21.40 1.91 19.42
C GLY A 172 20.74 0.77 18.63
N PHE A 173 20.54 0.95 17.33
CA PHE A 173 20.15 -0.18 16.48
C PHE A 173 21.36 -1.08 16.20
N ARG A 174 21.12 -2.37 16.01
CA ARG A 174 22.16 -3.35 15.69
C ARG A 174 22.51 -3.29 14.19
N PRO A 175 23.76 -2.95 13.79
CA PRO A 175 24.10 -2.81 12.37
C PRO A 175 23.86 -4.08 11.54
N GLU A 176 23.99 -5.26 12.13
CA GLU A 176 23.73 -6.55 11.48
C GLU A 176 22.24 -6.82 11.19
N GLN A 177 21.34 -6.06 11.82
CA GLN A 177 19.89 -6.11 11.60
C GLN A 177 19.38 -5.01 10.68
N ASP A 178 20.22 -4.01 10.36
CA ASP A 178 19.92 -2.96 9.40
C ASP A 178 19.87 -3.54 7.99
N THR A 179 18.80 -3.26 7.25
CA THR A 179 18.70 -3.70 5.84
C THR A 179 19.57 -2.85 4.91
N GLY A 180 20.05 -1.69 5.40
CA GLY A 180 21.00 -0.81 4.73
C GLY A 180 20.54 0.64 4.73
N GLU A 181 21.45 1.59 4.57
CA GLU A 181 21.13 3.04 4.64
C GLU A 181 20.03 3.51 3.67
N LYS A 182 19.89 2.80 2.55
CA LYS A 182 18.92 3.09 1.48
C LYS A 182 17.73 2.13 1.47
N GLU A 183 17.78 1.13 2.33
CA GLU A 183 16.78 0.09 2.49
C GLU A 183 16.04 0.43 3.79
N ASN A 184 14.80 0.87 3.67
CA ASN A 184 14.04 1.33 4.83
C ASN A 184 13.53 0.15 5.62
N GLY A 185 14.40 -0.52 6.35
CA GLY A 185 13.99 -1.65 7.16
C GLY A 185 15.00 -2.06 8.23
N TYR A 186 14.48 -2.66 9.28
CA TYR A 186 15.25 -3.22 10.38
C TYR A 186 14.60 -4.53 10.85
N LYS A 187 15.41 -5.57 11.03
CA LYS A 187 14.95 -6.89 11.48
C LYS A 187 15.10 -7.00 13.00
N PHE A 188 14.01 -7.20 13.70
CA PHE A 188 14.05 -7.43 15.14
C PHE A 188 14.40 -8.90 15.43
N THR A 189 15.21 -9.09 16.45
CA THR A 189 15.51 -10.42 16.98
C THR A 189 14.35 -10.93 17.84
N ALA A 190 14.38 -12.22 18.21
CA ALA A 190 13.42 -12.77 19.16
C ALA A 190 13.51 -12.10 20.54
N GLU A 191 14.71 -11.69 20.96
CA GLU A 191 14.94 -10.93 22.21
C GLU A 191 14.27 -9.55 22.13
N ASP A 192 14.46 -8.82 21.02
CA ASP A 192 13.81 -7.53 20.81
C ASP A 192 12.28 -7.67 20.84
N ALA A 193 11.73 -8.69 20.16
CA ALA A 193 10.29 -8.94 20.13
C ALA A 193 9.73 -9.31 21.52
N ALA A 194 10.47 -10.07 22.32
CA ALA A 194 10.11 -10.37 23.70
C ALA A 194 10.10 -9.09 24.56
N TRP A 195 11.08 -8.20 24.39
CA TRP A 195 11.11 -6.92 25.09
C TRP A 195 9.85 -6.09 24.83
N TYR A 196 9.40 -5.96 23.57
CA TYR A 196 8.16 -5.21 23.28
C TYR A 196 6.94 -5.85 23.96
N LYS A 197 6.86 -7.19 23.98
CA LYS A 197 5.78 -7.91 24.66
C LYS A 197 5.79 -7.68 26.17
N ASP A 198 6.97 -7.68 26.80
CA ASP A 198 7.14 -7.38 28.22
C ASP A 198 6.76 -5.93 28.57
N GLN A 199 6.89 -5.00 27.61
CA GLN A 199 6.38 -3.63 27.72
C GLN A 199 4.87 -3.49 27.44
N GLY A 200 4.17 -4.61 27.23
CA GLY A 200 2.72 -4.63 27.01
C GLY A 200 2.28 -4.50 25.55
N CYS A 201 3.18 -4.62 24.57
CA CYS A 201 2.76 -4.72 23.16
C CYS A 201 2.09 -6.07 22.90
N GLU A 202 0.91 -6.03 22.28
CA GLU A 202 0.12 -7.22 21.98
C GLU A 202 0.41 -7.71 20.57
N GLU A 203 0.65 -9.01 20.40
CA GLU A 203 0.74 -9.63 19.08
C GLU A 203 -0.67 -9.82 18.50
N ILE A 204 -0.93 -9.17 17.37
CA ILE A 204 -2.23 -9.19 16.71
C ILE A 204 -2.08 -9.68 15.28
N LYS A 205 -2.76 -10.79 14.95
CA LYS A 205 -3.07 -11.12 13.56
C LYS A 205 -4.24 -10.27 13.10
N ILE A 206 -3.99 -9.33 12.18
CA ILE A 206 -5.04 -8.44 11.68
C ILE A 206 -6.02 -9.25 10.84
N THR A 207 -7.30 -9.13 11.17
CA THR A 207 -8.41 -9.66 10.36
C THR A 207 -9.12 -8.50 9.66
N ALA A 208 -9.62 -8.76 8.45
CA ALA A 208 -10.25 -7.75 7.62
C ALA A 208 -11.36 -8.34 6.76
N GLY A 209 -12.41 -7.57 6.54
CA GLY A 209 -13.47 -7.88 5.60
C GLY A 209 -13.04 -7.66 4.14
N GLU A 210 -13.77 -8.28 3.23
CA GLU A 210 -13.63 -7.99 1.80
C GLU A 210 -13.94 -6.51 1.54
N GLY A 211 -13.02 -5.83 0.85
CA GLY A 211 -13.13 -4.40 0.54
C GLY A 211 -12.67 -3.45 1.64
N ASP A 212 -12.13 -3.98 2.75
CA ASP A 212 -11.55 -3.17 3.80
C ASP A 212 -10.15 -2.63 3.42
N LEU A 213 -9.76 -1.53 4.06
CA LEU A 213 -8.43 -0.94 3.97
C LEU A 213 -7.72 -1.07 5.31
N ILE A 214 -6.56 -1.72 5.31
CA ILE A 214 -5.67 -1.77 6.48
C ILE A 214 -4.62 -0.68 6.31
N ILE A 215 -4.36 0.11 7.36
CA ILE A 215 -3.31 1.15 7.38
C ILE A 215 -2.48 0.95 8.65
N TRP A 216 -1.15 1.07 8.55
CA TRP A 216 -0.26 1.01 9.71
C TRP A 216 0.95 1.92 9.60
N ASP A 217 1.47 2.36 10.75
CA ASP A 217 2.68 3.18 10.89
C ASP A 217 3.91 2.40 10.40
N SER A 218 4.77 2.98 9.57
CA SER A 218 5.96 2.31 9.03
C SER A 218 6.95 1.82 10.10
N ARG A 219 6.86 2.35 11.32
CA ARG A 219 7.64 1.91 12.48
C ARG A 219 7.07 0.66 13.14
N LEU A 220 5.76 0.44 13.07
CA LEU A 220 5.11 -0.67 13.77
C LEU A 220 5.80 -2.00 13.45
N VAL A 221 6.17 -2.76 14.49
CA VAL A 221 6.82 -4.05 14.32
C VAL A 221 5.79 -5.01 13.74
N HIS A 222 6.10 -5.61 12.60
CA HIS A 222 5.15 -6.42 11.87
C HIS A 222 5.84 -7.54 11.08
N TRP A 223 5.03 -8.45 10.56
CA TRP A 223 5.41 -9.52 9.64
C TRP A 223 4.16 -10.01 8.91
N ASN A 224 4.32 -10.88 7.90
CA ASN A 224 3.19 -11.61 7.33
C ASN A 224 3.07 -13.00 7.97
N SER A 225 1.86 -13.55 8.05
CA SER A 225 1.64 -14.98 8.23
C SER A 225 1.17 -15.64 6.94
N SER A 226 1.53 -16.91 6.76
CA SER A 226 1.05 -17.74 5.66
C SER A 226 -0.44 -18.06 5.83
N PRO A 227 -1.22 -18.10 4.73
CA PRO A 227 -2.59 -18.59 4.77
C PRO A 227 -2.59 -20.11 4.97
N VAL A 228 -3.01 -20.56 6.14
CA VAL A 228 -3.18 -22.00 6.48
C VAL A 228 -4.65 -22.42 6.44
N GLY A 229 -5.57 -21.47 6.31
CA GLY A 229 -7.01 -21.68 6.10
C GLY A 229 -7.38 -22.10 4.68
N LYS A 230 -8.59 -21.82 4.22
CA LYS A 230 -9.07 -22.26 2.88
C LYS A 230 -9.10 -21.15 1.84
N GLN A 231 -8.98 -19.90 2.26
CA GLN A 231 -9.15 -18.74 1.38
C GLN A 231 -7.85 -18.39 0.67
N ILE A 232 -7.92 -18.18 -0.64
CA ILE A 232 -6.83 -17.49 -1.35
C ILE A 232 -6.79 -16.05 -0.83
N ARG A 233 -5.61 -15.64 -0.39
CA ARG A 233 -5.37 -14.27 0.04
C ARG A 233 -5.31 -13.37 -1.18
N PHE A 234 -6.14 -12.33 -1.21
CA PHE A 234 -6.04 -11.26 -2.22
C PHE A 234 -5.83 -9.92 -1.54
N ALA A 235 -4.70 -9.28 -1.83
CA ALA A 235 -4.37 -7.97 -1.31
C ALA A 235 -3.55 -7.16 -2.32
N THR A 236 -3.67 -5.84 -2.28
CA THR A 236 -2.80 -4.91 -3.02
C THR A 236 -2.19 -3.91 -2.05
N TYR A 237 -0.89 -3.70 -2.16
CA TYR A 237 -0.19 -2.74 -1.32
C TYR A 237 -0.41 -1.33 -1.87
N VAL A 238 -0.98 -0.47 -1.03
CA VAL A 238 -1.36 0.90 -1.39
C VAL A 238 -0.83 1.86 -0.33
N CYS A 239 0.02 2.78 -0.75
CA CYS A 239 0.60 3.78 0.13
C CYS A 239 0.62 5.14 -0.57
N TYR A 240 0.38 6.20 0.20
CA TYR A 240 0.33 7.56 -0.29
C TYR A 240 1.02 8.49 0.69
N CYS A 241 1.65 9.53 0.15
CA CYS A 241 2.15 10.65 0.93
C CYS A 241 1.90 11.97 0.18
N PRO A 242 1.96 13.12 0.86
CA PRO A 242 1.82 14.42 0.22
C PRO A 242 2.86 14.60 -0.87
N ARG A 243 2.45 15.16 -2.01
CA ARG A 243 3.37 15.58 -3.07
C ARG A 243 4.47 16.50 -2.53
N SER A 244 4.15 17.34 -1.55
CA SER A 244 5.08 18.27 -0.90
C SER A 244 6.25 17.59 -0.16
N LEU A 245 6.18 16.28 0.10
CA LEU A 245 7.29 15.50 0.65
C LEU A 245 8.27 14.98 -0.41
N ALA A 246 8.01 15.21 -1.70
CA ALA A 246 8.89 14.85 -2.81
C ALA A 246 9.50 16.10 -3.44
N SER A 247 10.81 16.07 -3.68
CA SER A 247 11.49 17.11 -4.45
C SER A 247 11.11 17.05 -5.94
N GLU A 248 11.39 18.10 -6.70
CA GLU A 248 11.19 18.06 -8.16
C GLU A 248 12.05 16.98 -8.84
N GLU A 249 13.25 16.68 -8.30
CA GLU A 249 14.07 15.55 -8.76
C GLU A 249 13.39 14.20 -8.49
N ASP A 250 12.82 14.02 -7.29
CA ASP A 250 12.07 12.81 -6.95
C ASP A 250 10.86 12.62 -7.86
N LEU A 251 10.14 13.69 -8.16
CA LEU A 251 8.98 13.67 -9.04
C LEU A 251 9.37 13.36 -10.50
N ALA A 252 10.45 13.95 -10.99
CA ALA A 252 11.00 13.61 -12.30
C ALA A 252 11.42 12.13 -12.37
N ARG A 253 12.10 11.63 -11.33
CA ARG A 253 12.49 10.22 -11.24
C ARG A 253 11.27 9.29 -11.17
N LYS A 254 10.23 9.68 -10.43
CA LYS A 254 8.97 8.94 -10.33
C LYS A 254 8.27 8.83 -11.68
N LEU A 255 8.29 9.90 -12.47
CA LEU A 255 7.76 9.91 -13.83
C LEU A 255 8.52 8.94 -14.73
N GLU A 256 9.86 8.89 -14.64
CA GLU A 256 10.65 7.94 -15.42
C GLU A 256 10.39 6.48 -15.00
N ILE A 257 10.22 6.22 -13.71
CA ILE A 257 9.81 4.91 -13.18
C ILE A 257 8.44 4.50 -13.74
N PHE A 258 7.48 5.43 -13.76
CA PHE A 258 6.14 5.21 -14.30
C PHE A 258 6.18 4.90 -15.80
N LYS A 259 6.86 5.73 -16.61
CA LYS A 259 7.02 5.50 -18.06
C LYS A 259 7.70 4.17 -18.37
N ALA A 260 8.70 3.80 -17.55
CA ALA A 260 9.39 2.52 -17.68
C ALA A 260 8.59 1.33 -17.12
N ARG A 261 7.41 1.55 -16.52
CA ARG A 261 6.58 0.55 -15.84
C ARG A 261 7.36 -0.27 -14.81
N LYS A 262 8.18 0.42 -14.00
CA LYS A 262 8.94 -0.20 -12.91
C LYS A 262 8.16 -0.07 -11.60
N SER A 263 8.16 -1.13 -10.81
CA SER A 263 7.58 -1.11 -9.46
C SER A 263 8.50 -0.36 -8.50
N THR A 264 7.91 0.25 -7.47
CA THR A 264 8.62 0.76 -6.28
C THR A 264 8.28 -0.13 -5.09
N THR A 265 8.81 0.20 -3.93
CA THR A 265 8.35 -0.33 -2.64
C THR A 265 7.09 0.40 -2.17
N HIS A 266 6.73 0.22 -0.89
CA HIS A 266 5.70 0.99 -0.22
C HIS A 266 5.94 2.51 -0.25
N TRP A 267 7.17 2.97 -0.50
CA TRP A 267 7.48 4.40 -0.54
C TRP A 267 6.92 5.08 -1.80
N PRO A 268 6.04 6.09 -1.66
CA PRO A 268 5.51 6.81 -2.82
C PRO A 268 6.55 7.72 -3.50
N SER A 269 7.48 8.28 -2.73
CA SER A 269 8.59 9.09 -3.24
C SER A 269 9.84 8.22 -3.50
N PRO A 270 10.48 8.30 -4.68
CA PRO A 270 11.65 7.49 -5.05
C PRO A 270 12.99 7.98 -4.46
N SER A 271 12.97 8.91 -3.50
CA SER A 271 14.15 9.32 -2.74
C SER A 271 14.86 8.12 -2.09
N ASN A 272 14.08 7.06 -1.81
CA ASN A 272 14.57 5.75 -1.44
C ASN A 272 14.77 4.89 -2.70
N LYS A 273 16.04 4.53 -2.99
CA LYS A 273 16.49 3.99 -4.29
C LYS A 273 16.08 2.54 -4.55
N MET A 274 15.26 1.93 -3.71
CA MET A 274 14.80 0.55 -3.88
C MET A 274 13.78 0.48 -5.03
N LEU A 275 14.28 0.05 -6.19
CA LEU A 275 13.48 -0.29 -7.35
C LEU A 275 13.50 -1.80 -7.49
N PHE A 276 12.34 -2.44 -7.61
CA PHE A 276 12.31 -3.84 -8.01
C PHE A 276 12.85 -3.93 -9.44
N GLN A 277 13.98 -4.63 -9.61
CA GLN A 277 14.56 -4.86 -10.93
C GLN A 277 13.54 -5.61 -11.80
N GLN A 278 13.32 -5.11 -13.01
CA GLN A 278 12.57 -5.82 -14.01
C GLN A 278 13.33 -7.08 -14.42
N THR A 279 12.71 -8.24 -14.24
CA THR A 279 12.94 -9.39 -15.11
C THR A 279 11.93 -9.29 -16.25
N VAL A 280 12.16 -8.39 -17.21
CA VAL A 280 11.52 -8.56 -18.53
C VAL A 280 12.37 -9.60 -19.25
N PRO A 281 11.81 -10.72 -19.72
CA PRO A 281 12.60 -11.63 -20.55
C PRO A 281 13.09 -10.86 -21.78
N THR A 282 14.41 -10.81 -21.97
CA THR A 282 15.09 -10.06 -23.04
C THR A 282 14.97 -10.71 -24.41
N THR A 283 14.14 -11.74 -24.56
CA THR A 283 14.07 -12.53 -25.79
C THR A 283 12.62 -12.79 -26.19
N SER A 284 12.24 -12.17 -27.33
CA SER A 284 11.27 -12.59 -28.39
C SER A 284 9.95 -13.30 -28.04
N SER A 285 9.62 -13.49 -26.77
CA SER A 285 8.37 -14.07 -26.32
C SER A 285 7.38 -12.92 -26.11
N ARG A 286 6.32 -12.94 -26.92
CA ARG A 286 5.20 -12.03 -26.88
C ARG A 286 4.49 -12.14 -25.53
N PHE A 287 4.98 -11.43 -24.51
CA PHE A 287 4.21 -11.20 -23.30
C PHE A 287 3.27 -10.02 -23.57
N PRO A 288 1.95 -10.19 -23.46
CA PRO A 288 1.03 -9.07 -23.57
C PRO A 288 1.10 -8.27 -22.27
N VAL A 289 2.01 -7.30 -22.23
CA VAL A 289 1.92 -6.18 -21.29
C VAL A 289 0.68 -5.40 -21.69
N ASP A 290 -0.27 -5.23 -20.76
CA ASP A 290 -1.47 -4.45 -21.05
C ASP A 290 -1.08 -2.96 -21.24
N ARG A 291 -1.21 -2.48 -22.49
CA ARG A 291 -0.88 -1.10 -22.90
C ARG A 291 -2.09 -0.16 -22.80
N THR A 292 -3.24 -0.62 -22.29
CA THR A 292 -4.49 0.16 -22.21
C THR A 292 -4.55 1.18 -21.07
N ILE A 293 -3.47 1.37 -20.28
CA ILE A 293 -3.41 2.42 -19.22
C ILE A 293 -3.85 3.78 -19.75
N HIS A 294 -3.50 4.13 -21.00
CA HIS A 294 -3.89 5.40 -21.62
C HIS A 294 -5.42 5.58 -21.76
N GLN A 295 -6.20 4.51 -21.66
CA GLN A 295 -7.67 4.52 -21.75
C GLN A 295 -8.37 4.45 -20.37
N ILE A 296 -7.64 4.14 -19.30
CA ILE A 296 -8.19 3.91 -17.94
C ILE A 296 -7.91 5.09 -17.00
N LEU A 297 -6.98 5.97 -17.35
CA LEU A 297 -6.89 7.28 -16.68
C LEU A 297 -8.19 8.03 -16.96
N PRO A 298 -8.92 8.50 -15.92
CA PRO A 298 -10.19 9.18 -16.13
C PRO A 298 -9.96 10.38 -17.06
N THR A 299 -10.68 10.40 -18.18
CA THR A 299 -10.69 11.54 -19.12
C THR A 299 -11.50 12.72 -18.57
N GLU A 300 -12.20 12.52 -17.45
CA GLU A 300 -13.07 13.49 -16.79
C GLU A 300 -12.70 13.61 -15.29
N PRO A 301 -12.62 14.83 -14.73
CA PRO A 301 -12.27 15.02 -13.32
C PRO A 301 -13.33 14.42 -12.39
N VAL A 302 -12.89 13.62 -11.42
CA VAL A 302 -13.74 13.07 -10.34
C VAL A 302 -14.31 14.24 -9.52
N ARG A 303 -15.60 14.54 -9.72
CA ARG A 303 -16.34 15.53 -8.90
C ARG A 303 -16.59 14.96 -7.51
N LEU A 304 -15.78 15.38 -6.53
CA LEU A 304 -16.18 15.31 -5.13
C LEU A 304 -17.20 16.44 -4.86
N LEU A 305 -18.42 16.05 -4.48
CA LEU A 305 -19.52 16.96 -4.16
C LEU A 305 -19.15 17.83 -2.94
N SER A 306 -18.81 19.10 -3.18
CA SER A 306 -18.74 20.09 -2.10
C SER A 306 -20.15 20.58 -1.76
N GLN A 307 -20.65 20.24 -0.57
CA GLN A 307 -21.86 20.84 -0.02
C GLN A 307 -21.57 22.31 0.38
N LYS A 308 -21.93 23.27 -0.48
CA LYS A 308 -21.91 24.70 -0.12
C LYS A 308 -23.18 25.10 0.63
N ARG A 309 -23.04 25.47 1.92
CA ARG A 309 -24.01 26.32 2.63
C ARG A 309 -23.94 27.74 2.07
N ARG A 310 -25.09 28.32 1.65
CA ARG A 310 -25.23 29.74 1.26
C ARG A 310 -25.98 30.53 2.34
N ARG A 311 -25.50 31.72 2.68
CA ARG A 311 -26.34 32.90 3.01
C ARG A 311 -25.71 34.18 2.43
N PRO A 312 -26.50 35.21 2.13
CA PRO A 312 -26.15 36.27 1.18
C PRO A 312 -25.87 37.63 1.85
N PHE A 313 -25.30 38.55 1.04
CA PHE A 313 -25.28 40.03 1.03
C PHE A 313 -23.89 40.46 0.50
N SER A 314 -23.64 41.48 -0.30
CA SER A 314 -24.36 42.40 -1.19
C SER A 314 -23.28 43.38 -1.71
N GLY A 315 -23.30 43.79 -2.98
CA GLY A 315 -22.74 45.09 -3.39
C GLY A 315 -21.43 45.12 -4.21
N LEU A 316 -21.61 45.48 -5.48
CA LEU A 316 -20.71 46.20 -6.41
C LEU A 316 -19.50 45.51 -7.07
N TRP A 317 -19.73 45.26 -8.36
CA TRP A 317 -18.91 44.98 -9.53
C TRP A 317 -17.52 45.65 -9.64
N VAL A 318 -16.50 44.82 -9.90
CA VAL A 318 -15.37 45.10 -10.82
C VAL A 318 -14.98 43.79 -11.54
N SER A 319 -14.98 43.85 -12.88
CA SER A 319 -14.46 42.92 -13.90
C SER A 319 -14.44 41.39 -13.67
N GLU A 320 -15.21 40.67 -14.50
CA GLU A 320 -14.99 39.27 -14.92
C GLU A 320 -13.49 38.96 -15.17
N ARG A 321 -12.88 37.84 -14.80
CA ARG A 321 -13.35 36.53 -14.33
C ARG A 321 -12.17 35.93 -13.56
N ASP A 322 -12.28 35.85 -12.23
CA ASP A 322 -11.32 35.19 -11.35
C ASP A 322 -12.12 34.31 -10.38
N GLU A 323 -12.78 33.29 -10.93
CA GLU A 323 -13.53 32.27 -10.18
C GLU A 323 -13.20 30.91 -10.78
N ASP A 324 -12.24 30.19 -10.18
CA ASP A 324 -12.23 28.72 -10.08
C ASP A 324 -11.04 28.25 -9.22
N LYS A 325 -11.10 28.55 -7.92
CA LYS A 325 -10.28 27.88 -6.91
C LYS A 325 -11.06 26.67 -6.41
N GLY A 326 -10.84 25.51 -7.04
CA GLY A 326 -11.39 24.24 -6.58
C GLY A 326 -11.43 23.12 -7.61
N TYR A 327 -10.35 22.89 -8.37
CA TYR A 327 -10.24 21.71 -9.27
C TYR A 327 -8.78 21.36 -9.55
N TYR A 328 -8.10 20.71 -8.61
CA TYR A 328 -6.69 20.34 -8.86
C TYR A 328 -6.29 19.06 -8.13
N ASN A 329 -6.51 17.90 -8.73
CA ASN A 329 -5.64 16.73 -8.58
C ASN A 329 -5.89 15.73 -9.71
N LEU A 330 -4.82 15.11 -10.24
CA LEU A 330 -4.67 14.26 -11.44
C LEU A 330 -4.41 14.94 -12.80
N CYS A 331 -5.13 16.00 -13.20
CA CYS A 331 -4.98 16.58 -14.56
C CYS A 331 -3.64 17.29 -14.84
N ARG A 332 -2.83 17.63 -13.83
CA ARG A 332 -1.55 18.33 -14.06
C ARG A 332 -0.40 17.44 -14.54
N ILE A 333 -0.56 16.11 -14.52
CA ILE A 333 0.36 15.25 -15.26
C ILE A 333 0.12 15.44 -16.76
N GLN A 334 -1.12 15.46 -17.26
CA GLN A 334 -1.41 15.63 -18.69
C GLN A 334 -1.02 17.02 -19.23
N LYS A 335 -1.30 18.11 -18.50
CA LYS A 335 -0.99 19.47 -18.99
C LYS A 335 0.50 19.83 -18.98
N ALA A 336 1.31 19.19 -18.13
CA ALA A 336 2.77 19.31 -18.17
C ALA A 336 3.42 18.41 -19.25
N LEU A 337 2.65 17.52 -19.88
CA LEU A 337 3.12 16.56 -20.89
C LEU A 337 2.95 17.02 -22.34
N GLY A 338 2.32 18.17 -22.62
CA GLY A 338 2.18 18.70 -23.99
C GLY A 338 1.42 17.77 -24.95
N ILE A 339 0.49 16.98 -24.43
CA ILE A 339 -0.39 16.10 -25.19
C ILE A 339 -1.78 16.75 -25.16
N ASP A 340 -2.27 17.17 -26.32
CA ASP A 340 -3.65 17.68 -26.52
C ASP A 340 -4.70 16.60 -26.23
#